data_AF-A0A2S6TKH9-F1
#
_entry.id   AF-A0A2S6TKH9-F1
#
_cell.length_a   1.000
_cell.length_b   1.000
_cell.length_c   1.000
_cell.angle_alpha   90.00
_cell.angle_beta   90.00
_cell.angle_gamma   90.00
#
_symmetry.space_group_name_H-M   'P 1'
#
loop_
_entity.id
_entity.type
_entity.pdbx_description
1 polymer ?
#
loop_
_entity_poly.entity_id
_entity_poly.type
_entity_poly.pdbx_seq_one_letter_code
_entity_poly.pdbx_strand_id
1 'polypeptide(L)' 'MKNSGLYSLGDDGGLWTLINGCYRRPSTVEEREGYCLERLKHVERPVYAPPAAVENTSLPAPV' A
#
# COMPACT_ATOMS: atom_id res chain seq x y z
N MET A 1 -13.51 -10.99 -7.33
CA MET A 1 -12.33 -10.81 -6.45
C MET A 1 -11.49 -9.68 -7.04
N LYS A 2 -11.42 -8.50 -6.38
CA LYS A 2 -10.71 -7.32 -6.91
C LYS A 2 -9.30 -7.29 -6.31
N ASN A 3 -8.34 -7.90 -7.00
CA ASN A 3 -6.91 -7.62 -6.81
C ASN A 3 -6.37 -7.24 -8.19
N SER A 4 -6.50 -5.97 -8.54
CA SER A 4 -5.96 -5.38 -9.77
C SER A 4 -4.47 -5.04 -9.64
N GLY A 5 -3.71 -5.86 -8.90
CA GLY A 5 -2.26 -5.72 -8.73
C GLY A 5 -1.52 -6.41 -9.87
N LEU A 6 -0.34 -5.90 -10.25
CA LEU A 6 0.50 -6.53 -11.27
C LEU A 6 1.02 -7.89 -10.83
N TYR A 7 1.03 -8.17 -9.52
CA TYR A 7 1.57 -9.39 -8.95
C TYR A 7 0.52 -10.26 -8.27
N SER A 8 0.74 -11.57 -8.32
CA SER A 8 -0.19 -12.58 -7.78
C SER A 8 0.58 -13.79 -7.28
N LEU A 9 0.10 -14.44 -6.23
CA LEU A 9 0.62 -15.76 -5.84
C LEU A 9 -0.25 -16.82 -6.53
N GLY A 10 0.40 -17.76 -7.21
CA GLY A 10 -0.26 -18.92 -7.81
C GLY A 10 -0.54 -20.01 -6.78
N ASP A 11 -1.35 -21.00 -7.16
CA ASP A 11 -1.68 -22.16 -6.31
C ASP A 11 -0.45 -23.00 -5.94
N ASP A 12 0.60 -22.92 -6.76
CA ASP A 12 1.90 -23.56 -6.49
C ASP A 12 2.74 -22.81 -5.43
N GLY A 13 2.22 -21.71 -4.89
CA GLY A 13 2.90 -20.88 -3.89
C GLY A 13 3.92 -19.91 -4.47
N GLY A 14 4.17 -19.94 -5.78
CA GLY A 14 5.11 -19.04 -6.41
C GLY A 14 4.50 -17.74 -6.93
N LEU A 15 5.39 -16.75 -7.09
CA LEU A 15 5.03 -15.41 -7.54
C LEU A 15 4.86 -15.36 -9.06
N TRP A 16 3.75 -14.78 -9.49
CA TRP A 16 3.41 -14.46 -10.87
C TRP A 16 3.29 -12.95 -11.05
N THR A 17 3.65 -12.47 -12.23
CA THR A 17 3.58 -11.04 -12.60
C THR A 17 2.98 -10.88 -13.98
N LEU A 18 2.21 -9.80 -14.18
CA LEU A 18 1.60 -9.44 -15.45
C LEU A 18 2.56 -8.54 -16.24
N ILE A 19 3.17 -9.08 -17.29
CA ILE A 19 4.09 -8.34 -18.16
C ILE A 19 3.54 -8.40 -19.58
N ASN A 20 3.34 -7.23 -20.20
CA ASN A 20 2.76 -7.11 -21.54
C ASN A 20 1.41 -7.85 -21.68
N GLY A 21 0.60 -7.90 -20.62
CA GLY A 21 -0.68 -8.61 -20.62
C GLY A 21 -0.58 -10.13 -20.45
N CYS A 22 0.64 -10.68 -20.31
CA CYS A 22 0.87 -12.10 -20.07
C CYS A 22 1.32 -12.34 -18.62
N TYR A 23 0.61 -13.23 -17.92
CA TYR A 23 1.08 -13.70 -16.61
C TYR A 23 2.24 -14.66 -16.79
N ARG A 24 3.38 -14.33 -16.18
CA ARG A 24 4.58 -15.17 -16.18
C ARG A 24 5.30 -15.13 -14.84
N ARG A 25 6.26 -16.03 -14.67
CA ARG A 25 7.19 -15.97 -13.53
C ARG A 25 8.15 -14.79 -13.70
N PRO A 26 8.40 -14.00 -12.65
CA PRO A 26 9.45 -13.01 -12.65
C PRO A 26 10.80 -13.73 -12.77
N SER A 27 11.48 -13.40 -13.86
CA SER A 27 12.75 -13.97 -14.32
C SER A 27 13.95 -13.10 -13.95
N THR A 28 13.75 -11.81 -13.72
CA THR A 28 14.81 -10.87 -13.31
C THR A 28 14.65 -10.44 -11.86
N VAL A 29 15.69 -9.82 -11.31
CA VAL A 29 15.68 -9.28 -9.94
C VAL A 29 14.71 -8.11 -9.86
N GLU A 30 14.74 -7.20 -10.84
CA GLU A 30 13.86 -6.04 -10.90
C GLU A 30 12.38 -6.45 -10.90
N GLU A 31 12.04 -7.50 -11.64
CA GLU A 31 10.69 -8.05 -11.67
C GLU A 31 10.25 -8.58 -10.30
N ARG A 32 11.17 -9.13 -9.49
CA ARG A 32 10.88 -9.60 -8.13
C ARG A 32 10.82 -8.44 -7.14
N GLU A 33 11.69 -7.45 -7.27
CA GLU A 33 11.68 -6.24 -6.44
C GLU A 33 10.40 -5.43 -6.63
N GLY A 34 9.84 -5.43 -7.84
CA GLY A 34 8.55 -4.80 -8.12
C GLY A 34 7.40 -5.33 -7.24
N TYR A 35 7.41 -6.62 -6.89
CA TYR A 35 6.43 -7.18 -5.95
C TYR A 35 6.57 -6.60 -4.54
N CYS A 36 7.80 -6.47 -4.05
CA CYS A 36 8.08 -5.87 -2.74
C CYS A 36 7.60 -4.41 -2.71
N LEU A 37 7.86 -3.66 -3.77
CA LEU A 37 7.43 -2.26 -3.89
C LEU A 37 5.90 -2.12 -3.96
N GLU A 38 5.20 -2.97 -4.73
CA GLU A 38 3.73 -2.96 -4.81
C GLU A 38 3.09 -3.25 -3.44
N ARG A 39 3.65 -4.22 -2.71
CA ARG A 39 3.23 -4.54 -1.34
C ARG A 39 3.50 -3.41 -0.36
N LEU A 40 4.64 -2.71 -0.47
CA LEU A 40 4.97 -1.57 0.38
C LEU A 40 4.04 -0.39 0.13
N LYS A 41 3.68 -0.09 -1.13
CA LYS A 41 2.72 0.98 -1.46
C LYS A 41 1.33 0.75 -0.86
N HIS A 42 0.87 -0.50 -0.82
CA HIS A 42 -0.38 -0.84 -0.14
C HIS A 42 -0.33 -0.67 1.39
N VAL A 43 0.87 -0.54 1.97
CA VAL A 43 1.11 -0.38 3.41
C VAL A 43 1.36 1.08 3.79
N GLU A 44 1.19 2.05 2.88
CA GLU A 44 0.93 3.44 3.26
C GLU A 44 -0.43 3.51 3.98
N ARG A 45 -0.43 3.08 5.24
CA ARG A 45 -1.45 3.44 6.22
C ARG A 45 -1.56 4.96 6.21
N PRO A 46 -2.77 5.52 6.39
CA PRO A 46 -2.87 6.92 6.72
C PRO A 46 -2.03 7.14 7.98
N VAL A 47 -0.92 7.85 7.82
CA VAL A 47 -0.23 8.47 8.95
C VAL A 47 -1.33 9.28 9.63
N TYR A 48 -1.65 8.96 10.87
CA TYR A 48 -2.56 9.78 11.66
C TYR A 48 -1.96 11.17 11.72
N ALA A 49 -2.45 12.07 10.87
CA ALA A 49 -2.15 13.48 10.97
C ALA A 49 -2.90 13.94 12.22
N PRO A 50 -2.20 14.34 13.30
CA PRO A 50 -2.89 14.90 14.45
C PRO A 50 -3.71 16.10 13.94
N PRO A 51 -4.99 16.23 14.34
CA PRO A 51 -5.76 17.41 13.98
C PRO A 51 -4.97 18.65 14.45
N ALA A 52 -4.80 19.61 13.54
CA ALA A 52 -4.13 20.87 13.84
C ALA A 52 -4.71 21.45 15.13
N ALA A 53 -3.82 21.82 16.05
CA ALA A 53 -4.15 22.36 17.36
C ALA A 53 -5.27 23.39 17.23
N VAL A 54 -6.42 23.10 17.84
CA VAL A 54 -7.48 24.10 17.99
C VAL A 54 -7.00 25.05 19.08
N GLU A 55 -6.35 26.11 18.64
CA GLU A 55 -5.89 27.21 19.49
C GLU A 55 -7.10 27.87 20.15
N ASN A 56 -7.09 27.82 21.49
CA ASN A 56 -7.78 28.66 22.47
C ASN A 56 -9.03 29.45 22.04
N THR A 57 -10.17 29.14 22.67
CA THR A 57 -11.14 30.19 23.00
C THR A 57 -11.65 30.01 24.42
N SER A 58 -11.41 31.06 25.21
CA SER A 58 -11.64 31.31 26.64
C SER A 58 -12.75 30.52 27.35
N LEU A 59 -12.39 29.96 28.51
CA LEU A 59 -13.33 29.57 29.56
C LEU A 59 -14.06 30.81 30.11
N PRO A 60 -15.39 30.78 30.36
CA PRO A 60 -16.06 31.86 31.06
C PRO A 60 -15.75 31.80 32.56
N ALA A 61 -15.50 32.98 33.16
CA ALA A 61 -15.26 33.13 34.59
C ALA A 61 -16.54 32.80 35.40
N PRO A 62 -16.43 32.16 36.58
CA PRO A 62 -17.57 31.92 37.44
C PRO A 62 -18.01 33.22 38.14
N VAL A 63 -19.33 33.43 38.19
CA VAL A 63 -20.02 34.46 38.99
C VAL A 63 -20.25 33.99 40.42
#